data_AF-A0A960VPL9-F1
#
_entry.id   AF-A0A960VPL9-F1
#
_cell.length_a   1.000
_cell.length_b   1.000
_cell.length_c   1.000
_cell.angle_alpha   90.00
_cell.angle_beta   90.00
_cell.angle_gamma   90.00
#
_symmetry.space_group_name_H-M   'P 1'
#
loop_
_entity.id
_entity.type
_entity.pdbx_description
1 polymer ?
#
loop_
_entity_poly.entity_id
_entity_poly.type
_entity_poly.pdbx_seq_one_letter_code
_entity_poly.pdbx_strand_id
1 'polypeptide(L)'
;MPDITVGDTSYALDEKGYLIDFASWNRELAAALAAADGIAALGPDHWRIIDFLRAHQAERGVAPMIRVLCRETGCSLQQIYDLFPKGPAKGACRVAGLPRPDSCV
;
A
#
# COMPACT_ATOMS: atom_id res chain seq x y z
N MET A 1 -20.73 1.41 2.55
CA MET A 1 -19.29 1.69 2.75
C MET A 1 -18.65 0.36 3.07
N PRO A 2 -17.66 -0.11 2.29
CA PRO A 2 -16.97 -1.34 2.62
C PRO A 2 -16.16 -1.16 3.90
N ASP A 3 -16.24 -2.10 4.82
CA ASP A 3 -15.35 -2.22 5.97
C ASP A 3 -14.53 -3.50 5.86
N ILE A 4 -13.31 -3.47 6.40
CA ILE A 4 -12.44 -4.63 6.51
C ILE A 4 -12.16 -4.88 7.99
N THR A 5 -12.55 -6.05 8.47
CA THR A 5 -12.26 -6.47 9.84
C THR A 5 -10.97 -7.26 9.84
N VAL A 6 -10.02 -6.83 10.67
CA VAL A 6 -8.71 -7.46 10.79
C VAL A 6 -8.43 -7.70 12.27
N GLY A 7 -8.45 -8.97 12.65
CA GLY A 7 -8.44 -9.35 14.07
C GLY A 7 -9.70 -8.83 14.77
N ASP A 8 -9.50 -8.00 15.80
CA ASP A 8 -10.57 -7.38 16.60
C ASP A 8 -10.89 -5.94 16.16
N THR A 9 -10.15 -5.39 15.18
CA THR A 9 -10.31 -4.00 14.73
C THR A 9 -11.00 -3.92 13.38
N SER A 10 -12.07 -3.13 13.31
CA SER A 10 -12.79 -2.82 12.07
C SER A 10 -12.26 -1.54 11.43
N TYR A 11 -11.89 -1.62 10.15
CA TYR A 11 -11.37 -0.51 9.38
C TYR A 11 -12.36 -0.09 8.30
N ALA A 12 -12.74 1.18 8.28
CA ALA A 12 -13.59 1.72 7.23
C ALA A 12 -12.76 1.95 5.95
N LEU A 13 -13.23 1.40 4.84
CA LEU A 13 -12.69 1.62 3.52
C LEU A 13 -13.62 2.51 2.69
N ASP A 14 -13.03 3.32 1.81
CA ASP A 14 -13.75 4.08 0.82
C ASP A 14 -14.31 3.17 -0.30
N GLU A 15 -15.20 3.66 -1.16
CA GLU A 15 -15.78 2.89 -2.29
C GLU A 15 -14.73 2.25 -3.21
N LYS A 16 -13.51 2.80 -3.24
CA LYS A 16 -12.40 2.27 -4.03
C LYS A 16 -11.47 1.35 -3.24
N GLY A 17 -11.82 1.04 -2.00
CA GLY A 17 -11.12 0.12 -1.12
C GLY A 17 -9.89 0.71 -0.44
N TYR A 18 -9.76 2.03 -0.38
CA TYR A 18 -8.68 2.72 0.34
C TYR A 18 -9.07 2.93 1.79
N LEU A 19 -8.10 2.87 2.69
CA LEU A 19 -8.31 3.13 4.10
C LEU A 19 -8.79 4.56 4.30
N ILE A 20 -9.88 4.77 5.04
CA ILE A 20 -10.35 6.12 5.39
C ILE A 20 -9.44 6.70 6.48
N ASP A 21 -9.09 5.89 7.47
CA ASP A 21 -8.28 6.29 8.62
C ASP A 21 -6.84 5.75 8.55
N PHE A 22 -5.93 6.55 7.99
CA PHE A 22 -4.52 6.17 7.77
C PHE A 22 -3.75 5.96 9.09
N ALA A 23 -4.18 6.64 10.16
CA ALA A 23 -3.56 6.53 11.48
C ALA A 23 -3.83 5.16 12.11
N SER A 24 -4.96 4.56 11.79
CA SER A 24 -5.32 3.22 12.24
C SER A 24 -4.57 2.10 11.50
N TRP A 25 -3.83 2.41 10.42
CA TRP A 25 -3.10 1.40 9.67
C TRP A 25 -2.13 0.60 10.53
N ASN A 26 -2.18 -0.72 10.40
CA ASN A 26 -1.27 -1.66 11.04
C ASN A 26 -0.80 -2.74 10.05
N ARG A 27 0.17 -3.56 10.48
CA ARG A 27 0.74 -4.62 9.63
C ARG A 27 -0.28 -5.68 9.25
N GLU A 28 -1.23 -5.97 10.13
CA GLU A 28 -2.29 -6.95 9.85
C GLU A 28 -3.24 -6.42 8.77
N LEU A 29 -3.61 -5.14 8.82
CA LEU A 29 -4.43 -4.53 7.79
C LEU A 29 -3.74 -4.55 6.43
N ALA A 30 -2.43 -4.27 6.39
CA ALA A 30 -1.66 -4.41 5.17
C ALA A 30 -1.80 -5.83 4.61
N ALA A 31 -1.67 -6.87 5.44
CA ALA A 31 -1.84 -8.26 5.03
C ALA A 31 -3.26 -8.55 4.51
N ALA A 32 -4.29 -8.03 5.17
CA ALA A 32 -5.67 -8.20 4.75
C ALA A 32 -5.96 -7.49 3.40
N LEU A 33 -5.44 -6.28 3.21
CA LEU A 33 -5.52 -5.53 1.95
C LEU A 33 -4.75 -6.23 0.83
N ALA A 34 -3.57 -6.78 1.15
CA ALA A 34 -2.76 -7.55 0.22
C ALA A 34 -3.50 -8.83 -0.23
N ALA A 35 -4.12 -9.54 0.71
CA ALA A 35 -4.96 -10.70 0.41
C ALA A 35 -6.14 -10.33 -0.50
N ALA A 36 -6.79 -9.18 -0.25
CA ALA A 36 -7.85 -8.66 -1.11
C ALA A 36 -7.36 -8.23 -2.51
N ASP A 37 -6.07 -7.95 -2.67
CA ASP A 37 -5.42 -7.65 -3.95
C ASP A 37 -4.85 -8.91 -4.64
N GLY A 38 -5.01 -10.10 -4.04
CA GLY A 38 -4.52 -11.37 -4.59
C GLY A 38 -3.09 -11.73 -4.17
N ILE A 39 -2.55 -11.05 -3.16
CA ILE A 39 -1.22 -11.32 -2.59
C ILE A 39 -1.42 -12.19 -1.35
N ALA A 40 -1.07 -13.48 -1.44
CA ALA A 40 -1.30 -14.43 -0.36
C ALA A 40 -0.46 -14.14 0.91
N ALA A 41 0.74 -13.59 0.75
CA ALA A 41 1.62 -13.22 1.86
C ALA A 41 2.49 -12.01 1.52
N LEU A 42 2.63 -11.09 2.48
CA LEU A 42 3.57 -9.99 2.41
C LEU A 42 4.94 -10.46 2.86
N GLY A 43 5.83 -10.69 1.89
CA GLY A 43 7.23 -11.01 2.12
C GLY A 43 8.06 -9.79 2.53
N PRO A 44 9.35 -10.00 2.85
CA PRO A 44 10.25 -8.91 3.24
C PRO A 44 10.37 -7.83 2.16
N ASP A 45 10.33 -8.19 0.87
CA ASP A 45 10.37 -7.23 -0.24
C ASP A 45 9.11 -6.35 -0.29
N HIS A 46 7.94 -6.92 -0.01
CA HIS A 46 6.70 -6.14 0.11
C HIS A 46 6.79 -5.12 1.23
N TRP A 47 7.27 -5.55 2.42
CA TRP A 47 7.47 -4.66 3.56
C TRP A 47 8.47 -3.55 3.24
N ARG A 48 9.57 -3.88 2.54
CA ARG A 48 10.55 -2.89 2.09
C ARG A 48 9.92 -1.77 1.26
N ILE A 49 9.04 -2.14 0.32
CA ILE A 49 8.30 -1.19 -0.53
C ILE A 49 7.29 -0.38 0.30
N ILE A 50 6.54 -1.05 1.18
CA ILE A 50 5.51 -0.43 2.03
C ILE A 50 6.11 0.58 3.00
N ASP A 51 7.15 0.19 3.75
CA ASP A 51 7.83 1.06 4.70
C ASP A 51 8.47 2.25 3.99
N PHE A 52 9.08 2.03 2.82
CA PHE A 52 9.62 3.10 2.01
C PHE A 52 8.54 4.09 1.54
N LEU A 53 7.40 3.59 1.06
CA LEU A 53 6.25 4.42 0.67
C LEU A 53 5.75 5.28 1.83
N ARG A 54 5.59 4.68 3.02
CA ARG A 54 5.14 5.39 4.22
C ARG A 54 6.15 6.42 4.69
N ALA A 55 7.44 6.08 4.70
CA ALA A 55 8.49 7.02 5.08
C ALA A 55 8.54 8.21 4.11
N HIS A 56 8.51 7.95 2.81
CA HIS A 56 8.53 9.00 1.80
C HIS A 56 7.30 9.91 1.86
N GLN A 57 6.14 9.32 2.12
CA GLN A 57 4.91 10.08 2.30
C GLN A 57 4.90 10.90 3.59
N ALA A 58 5.41 10.35 4.70
CA ALA A 58 5.55 11.10 5.94
C ALA A 58 6.51 12.29 5.78
N GLU A 59 7.56 12.13 4.98
CA GLU A 59 8.55 13.18 4.72
C GLU A 59 8.07 14.24 3.72
N ARG A 60 7.39 13.83 2.63
CA ARG A 60 7.04 14.72 1.52
C ARG A 60 5.55 15.02 1.36
N GLY A 61 4.69 14.30 2.06
CA GLY A 61 3.23 14.36 1.92
C GLY A 61 2.68 13.72 0.64
N VAL A 62 3.53 13.18 -0.24
CA VAL A 62 3.14 12.67 -1.56
C VAL A 62 3.72 11.28 -1.83
N ALA A 63 3.03 10.48 -2.65
CA ALA A 63 3.52 9.18 -3.07
C ALA A 63 4.76 9.35 -3.99
N PRO A 64 5.83 8.56 -3.78
CA PRO A 64 7.02 8.62 -4.62
C PRO A 64 6.71 8.16 -6.05
N MET A 65 7.49 8.67 -7.00
CA MET A 65 7.49 8.14 -8.36
C MET A 65 7.99 6.70 -8.37
N ILE A 66 7.44 5.88 -9.28
CA ILE A 66 7.85 4.48 -9.44
C ILE A 66 9.36 4.35 -9.69
N ARG A 67 9.97 5.30 -10.42
CA ARG A 67 11.42 5.35 -10.63
C ARG A 67 12.21 5.48 -9.33
N VAL A 68 11.75 6.31 -8.39
CA VAL A 68 12.39 6.49 -7.07
C VAL A 68 12.20 5.22 -6.24
N LEU A 69 10.98 4.67 -6.26
CA LEU A 69 10.67 3.42 -5.59
C LEU A 69 11.63 2.30 -6.04
N CYS A 70 11.74 2.03 -7.34
CA CYS A 70 12.65 1.00 -7.87
C CYS A 70 14.12 1.24 -7.49
N ARG A 71 14.54 2.52 -7.44
CA ARG A 71 15.92 2.88 -7.11
C ARG A 71 16.25 2.65 -5.64
N GLU A 72 15.33 3.01 -4.75
CA GLU A 72 15.50 2.88 -3.29
C GLU A 72 15.30 1.44 -2.82
N THR A 73 14.28 0.76 -3.35
CA THR A 73 14.01 -0.64 -3.00
C THR A 73 14.94 -1.60 -3.73
N GLY A 74 15.61 -1.16 -4.81
CA GLY A 74 16.45 -2.00 -5.65
C GLY A 74 15.65 -3.02 -6.47
N CYS A 75 14.31 -3.01 -6.36
CA CYS A 75 13.43 -3.88 -7.11
C CYS A 75 13.20 -3.31 -8.51
N SER A 76 13.23 -4.18 -9.51
CA SER A 76 12.83 -3.78 -10.86
C SER A 76 11.32 -3.57 -10.95
N LEU A 77 10.88 -2.74 -11.91
CA LEU A 77 9.45 -2.50 -12.16
C LEU A 77 8.67 -3.82 -12.26
N GLN A 78 9.20 -4.77 -13.01
CA GLN A 78 8.62 -6.09 -13.22
C GLN A 78 8.48 -6.87 -11.90
N GLN A 79 9.51 -6.87 -11.04
CA GLN A 79 9.42 -7.49 -9.71
C GLN A 79 8.32 -6.85 -8.86
N ILE A 80 8.14 -5.54 -8.94
CA ILE A 80 7.09 -4.87 -8.18
C ILE A 80 5.70 -5.23 -8.71
N TYR A 81 5.54 -5.45 -10.02
CA TYR A 81 4.30 -5.98 -10.59
C TYR A 81 4.06 -7.45 -10.20
N ASP A 82 5.12 -8.26 -10.09
CA ASP A 82 5.04 -9.63 -9.55
C ASP A 82 4.62 -9.63 -8.08
N LEU A 83 5.19 -8.73 -7.28
CA LEU A 83 4.88 -8.58 -5.85
C LEU A 83 3.47 -7.99 -5.65
N PHE A 84 3.11 -6.98 -6.45
CA PHE A 84 1.84 -6.27 -6.39
C PHE A 84 1.15 -6.34 -7.76
N PRO A 85 0.22 -7.28 -7.98
CA PRO A 85 -0.44 -7.46 -9.28
C PRO A 85 -1.29 -6.25 -9.71
N LYS A 86 -1.73 -5.42 -8.76
CA LYS A 86 -2.39 -4.13 -9.05
C LYS A 86 -1.42 -2.97 -9.35
N GLY A 87 -0.12 -3.25 -9.36
CA GLY A 87 0.96 -2.30 -9.61
C GLY A 87 1.39 -1.49 -8.39
N PRO A 88 2.56 -0.82 -8.46
CA PRO A 88 3.15 -0.05 -7.36
C PRO A 88 2.26 1.11 -6.89
N ALA A 89 1.72 1.89 -7.81
CA ALA A 89 0.98 3.10 -7.45
C ALA A 89 -0.38 2.81 -6.80
N LYS A 90 -1.05 1.74 -7.25
CA LYS A 90 -2.40 1.38 -6.76
C LYS A 90 -2.34 0.33 -5.67
N GLY A 91 -1.68 -0.79 -5.92
CA GLY A 91 -1.54 -1.90 -4.98
C GLY A 91 -0.66 -1.53 -3.80
N ALA A 92 0.60 -1.13 -4.05
CA ALA A 92 1.52 -0.87 -2.94
C ALA A 92 1.10 0.33 -2.08
N CYS A 93 0.62 1.43 -2.66
CA CYS A 93 0.07 2.55 -1.87
C CYS A 93 -1.17 2.14 -1.05
N ARG A 94 -2.06 1.32 -1.62
CA ARG A 94 -3.25 0.82 -0.91
C ARG A 94 -2.86 -0.05 0.28
N VAL A 95 -1.98 -1.03 0.05
CA VAL A 95 -1.49 -1.95 1.09
C VAL A 95 -0.73 -1.19 2.18
N ALA A 96 0.02 -0.16 1.81
CA ALA A 96 0.73 0.71 2.75
C ALA A 96 -0.20 1.67 3.53
N GLY A 97 -1.50 1.65 3.25
CA GLY A 97 -2.50 2.47 3.91
C GLY A 97 -2.36 3.95 3.60
N LEU A 98 -1.79 4.30 2.44
CA LEU A 98 -1.71 5.68 2.02
C LEU A 98 -3.11 6.16 1.59
N PRO A 99 -3.43 7.45 1.82
CA PRO A 99 -4.53 8.11 1.14
C PRO A 99 -4.38 7.88 -0.35
N ARG A 100 -5.54 7.81 -0.99
CA ARG A 100 -5.63 7.88 -2.43
C ARG A 100 -4.69 9.02 -2.89
N PRO A 101 -3.70 8.76 -3.75
CA PRO A 101 -2.93 9.86 -4.33
C PRO A 101 -3.97 10.73 -5.00
N ASP A 102 -4.17 11.94 -4.47
CA ASP A 102 -5.10 12.90 -5.03
C ASP A 102 -4.69 12.99 -6.49
N SER A 103 -5.59 12.53 -7.35
CA SER A 103 -5.36 12.48 -8.77
C SER A 103 -5.15 13.94 -9.14
N CYS A 104 -3.90 14.38 -9.33
CA CYS A 104 -3.66 15.58 -10.11
C CYS A 104 -4.33 15.29 -11.45
N VAL A 105 -5.47 15.96 -11.65
CA VAL A 105 -6.17 16.06 -12.92
C VAL A 105 -5.23 16.66 -13.96
#